data_AF-A0A972X133-F1
#
_entry.id   AF-A0A972X133-F1
#
_cell.length_a   1.000
_cell.length_b   1.000
_cell.length_c   1.000
_cell.angle_alpha   90.00
_cell.angle_beta   90.00
_cell.angle_gamma   90.00
#
_symmetry.space_group_name_H-M   'P 1'
#
loop_
_entity.id
_entity.type
_entity.pdbx_description
1 polymer ?
#
loop_
_entity_poly.entity_id
_entity_poly.type
_entity_poly.pdbx_seq_one_letter_code
_entity_poly.pdbx_strand_id
1 'polypeptide(L)' 'ADAAKVKSFYREVLLEMQLHGSFSQTLVFFDQVSRTKRIMNVESVKMVPAQENGITLGSANQTNPIVSTVLFKTYRFSE' A
#
# COMPACT_ATOMS: atom_id res chain seq x y z
N ALA A 1 -14.79 -17.70 -19.62
CA ALA A 1 -16.02 -17.08 -19.09
C ALA A 1 -15.71 -16.64 -17.67
N ASP A 2 -15.17 -15.42 -17.54
CA ASP A 2 -14.63 -14.90 -16.29
C ASP A 2 -15.80 -14.38 -15.44
N ALA A 3 -15.98 -14.98 -14.27
CA ALA A 3 -17.14 -14.78 -13.41
C ALA A 3 -17.02 -13.46 -12.65
N ALA A 4 -17.29 -12.35 -13.32
CA ALA A 4 -17.68 -11.11 -12.68
C ALA A 4 -19.05 -11.32 -12.02
N LYS A 5 -19.07 -11.98 -10.86
CA LYS A 5 -20.20 -11.92 -9.92
C LYS A 5 -20.36 -10.45 -9.57
N VAL A 6 -21.28 -9.78 -10.24
CA VAL A 6 -21.79 -8.46 -9.86
C VAL A 6 -22.36 -8.64 -8.46
N LYS A 7 -21.53 -8.35 -7.45
CA LYS A 7 -21.90 -8.41 -6.04
C LYS A 7 -22.86 -7.24 -5.81
N SER A 8 -24.15 -7.49 -5.93
CA SER A 8 -25.21 -6.47 -5.91
C SER A 8 -25.23 -5.61 -4.63
N PHE A 9 -24.62 -6.08 -3.55
CA PHE A 9 -24.63 -5.42 -2.23
C PHE A 9 -23.36 -4.61 -1.91
N TYR A 10 -22.29 -4.72 -2.72
CA TYR A 10 -21.07 -3.95 -2.50
C TYR A 10 -20.25 -3.74 -3.76
N ARG A 11 -19.51 -2.65 -3.79
CA ARG A 11 -18.51 -2.35 -4.81
C ARG A 11 -17.12 -2.49 -4.23
N GLU A 12 -16.27 -3.20 -4.94
CA GLU A 12 -14.84 -3.26 -4.64
C GLU A 12 -14.18 -1.95 -5.09
N VAL A 13 -13.32 -1.40 -4.25
CA VAL A 13 -12.54 -0.20 -4.53
C VAL A 13 -11.08 -0.58 -4.37
N LEU A 14 -10.33 -0.45 -5.46
CA LEU A 14 -8.89 -0.64 -5.48
C LEU A 14 -8.21 0.71 -5.27
N LEU A 15 -7.24 0.75 -4.36
CA LEU A 15 -6.47 1.94 -4.03
C LEU A 15 -4.99 1.60 -4.17
N GLU A 16 -4.33 2.20 -5.15
CA GLU A 16 -2.87 2.15 -5.27
C GLU A 16 -2.28 3.35 -4.53
N MET A 17 -1.33 3.08 -3.63
CA MET A 17 -0.65 4.09 -2.83
C MET A 17 0.85 3.93 -2.96
N GLN A 18 1.56 5.04 -3.06
CA GLN A 18 3.02 5.09 -3.00
C GLN A 18 3.45 5.84 -1.73
N LEU A 19 4.19 5.15 -0.87
CA LEU A 19 4.70 5.67 0.39
C LEU A 19 6.20 5.94 0.22
N HIS A 20 6.64 7.09 0.73
CA HIS A 20 8.04 7.50 0.73
C HIS A 20 8.47 7.68 2.19
N GLY A 21 9.51 6.99 2.61
CA GLY A 21 9.99 7.07 3.99
C GLY A 21 10.97 5.98 4.34
N SER A 22 11.34 5.86 5.61
CA SER A 22 12.15 4.75 6.09
C SER A 22 11.32 3.47 6.26
N PHE A 23 11.98 2.32 6.36
CA PHE A 23 11.32 1.04 6.64
C PHE A 23 10.41 1.12 7.88
N SER A 24 10.91 1.72 8.96
CA SER A 24 10.16 1.84 10.22
C SER A 24 8.92 2.71 10.06
N GLN A 25 8.99 3.79 9.26
CA GLN A 25 7.83 4.63 8.98
C GLN A 25 6.76 3.87 8.18
N THR A 26 7.16 3.02 7.23
CA THR A 26 6.24 2.13 6.51
C THR A 26 5.55 1.14 7.45
N LEU A 27 6.27 0.58 8.44
CA LEU A 27 5.65 -0.30 9.44
C LEU A 27 4.61 0.43 10.31
N VAL A 28 4.92 1.65 10.75
CA VAL A 28 3.97 2.50 11.50
C VAL A 28 2.73 2.80 10.67
N PHE A 29 2.89 3.06 9.37
CA PHE A 29 1.76 3.25 8.46
C PHE A 29 0.85 2.00 8.42
N PHE A 30 1.41 0.80 8.26
CA PHE A 30 0.60 -0.43 8.22
C PHE A 30 -0.09 -0.72 9.56
N ASP A 31 0.55 -0.43 10.70
CA ASP A 31 -0.11 -0.52 12.01
C ASP A 31 -1.34 0.41 12.08
N GLN A 32 -1.20 1.66 11.62
CA GLN A 32 -2.31 2.61 11.57
C GLN A 32 -3.44 2.17 10.62
N VAL A 33 -3.09 1.68 9.42
CA VAL A 33 -4.07 1.16 8.46
C VAL A 33 -4.84 -0.02 9.07
N SER A 34 -4.15 -0.94 9.75
CA SER A 34 -4.76 -2.12 10.38
C SER A 34 -5.80 -1.77 11.46
N ARG A 35 -5.68 -0.59 12.08
CA ARG A 35 -6.59 -0.08 13.13
C ARG A 35 -7.77 0.71 12.57
N THR A 36 -7.84 0.90 11.25
CA THR A 36 -8.94 1.64 10.62
C THR A 36 -10.25 0.86 10.73
N LYS A 37 -11.36 1.54 11.05
CA LYS A 37 -12.72 0.95 11.13
C LYS A 37 -13.33 0.64 9.75
N ARG A 38 -12.52 0.11 8.82
CA ARG A 38 -12.92 -0.28 7.46
C ARG A 38 -12.23 -1.59 7.10
N ILE A 39 -12.87 -2.38 6.25
CA ILE A 39 -12.25 -3.58 5.69
C ILE A 39 -11.19 -3.14 4.67
N MET A 40 -9.93 -3.30 5.03
CA MET A 40 -8.77 -2.95 4.22
C MET A 40 -7.98 -4.22 3.95
N ASN A 41 -8.11 -4.78 2.75
CA ASN A 41 -7.29 -5.91 2.33
C ASN A 41 -6.05 -5.40 1.62
N VAL A 42 -4.90 -5.99 1.94
CA VAL A 42 -3.65 -5.73 1.22
C VAL A 42 -3.53 -6.77 0.13
N GLU A 43 -3.59 -6.34 -1.13
CA GLU A 43 -3.47 -7.23 -2.29
C GLU A 43 -2.00 -7.45 -2.66
N SER A 44 -1.19 -6.38 -2.61
CA SER A 44 0.24 -6.46 -2.86
C SER A 44 1.00 -5.34 -2.16
N VAL A 45 2.25 -5.63 -1.83
CA VAL A 45 3.23 -4.68 -1.29
C VAL A 45 4.53 -4.87 -2.03
N LYS A 46 5.09 -3.78 -2.56
CA LYS A 46 6.40 -3.73 -3.17
C LYS A 46 7.22 -2.65 -2.49
N MET A 47 8.32 -3.03 -1.83
CA MET A 47 9.25 -2.10 -1.21
C MET A 47 10.55 -2.11 -2.01
N VAL A 48 11.00 -0.94 -2.45
CA VAL A 48 12.29 -0.78 -3.15
C VAL A 48 13.07 0.36 -2.50
N PRO A 49 14.42 0.27 -2.43
CA PRO A 49 15.23 1.41 -2.06
C PRO A 49 14.92 2.59 -2.99
N ALA A 50 14.84 3.80 -2.44
CA ALA A 50 14.71 4.99 -3.26
C ALA A 50 15.99 5.17 -4.08
N GLN A 51 15.79 5.38 -5.38
CA GLN A 51 16.88 5.63 -6.32
C GLN A 51 16.72 7.05 -6.87
N GLU A 52 17.80 7.80 -6.91
CA GLU A 52 17.89 9.06 -7.64
C GLU A 52 18.85 8.83 -8.82
N ASN A 53 18.36 9.03 -10.04
CA ASN A 53 19.15 8.83 -11.27
C ASN A 53 19.83 7.46 -11.38
N GLY A 54 19.19 6.39 -10.90
CA GLY A 54 19.73 5.02 -10.93
C GLY A 54 20.77 4.72 -9.84
N ILE A 55 21.09 5.69 -8.99
CA ILE A 55 21.98 5.52 -7.84
C ILE A 55 21.11 5.27 -6.60
N THR A 56 21.41 4.22 -5.85
CA THR A 56 20.73 3.96 -4.57
C THR A 56 21.09 5.06 -3.59
N LEU A 57 20.09 5.79 -3.10
CA LEU A 57 20.29 6.83 -2.10
C LEU A 57 20.63 6.17 -0.76
N GLY A 58 21.92 6.19 -0.39
CA GLY A 58 22.38 5.65 0.88
C GLY A 58 23.77 6.15 1.27
N SER A 59 23.83 7.04 2.24
CA SER A 59 25.06 7.38 2.97
C SER A 59 25.21 6.43 4.14
N ALA A 60 26.45 5.99 4.45
CA ALA A 60 26.77 4.95 5.43
C ALA A 60 26.21 5.16 6.86
N ASN A 61 25.69 6.36 7.16
CA ASN A 61 25.13 6.75 8.46
C ASN A 61 23.65 7.21 8.41
N GLN A 62 22.97 7.13 7.27
CA GLN A 62 21.56 7.56 7.13
C GLN A 62 20.65 6.39 6.79
N THR A 63 19.45 6.38 7.40
CA THR A 63 18.39 5.41 7.07
C THR A 63 18.02 5.55 5.60
N ASN A 64 18.27 4.51 4.80
CA ASN A 64 17.99 4.53 3.38
C ASN A 64 16.50 4.77 3.15
N PRO A 65 16.13 5.80 2.37
CA PRO A 65 14.75 6.01 1.97
C PRO A 65 14.27 4.82 1.15
N ILE A 66 13.04 4.38 1.41
CA ILE A 66 12.35 3.29 0.74
C ILE A 66 11.09 3.87 0.09
N VAL A 67 10.85 3.45 -1.14
CA VAL A 67 9.58 3.67 -1.83
C VAL A 67 8.77 2.39 -1.71
N SER A 68 7.60 2.47 -1.08
CA SER A 68 6.69 1.33 -0.92
C SER A 68 5.43 1.56 -1.75
N THR A 69 5.18 0.74 -2.76
CA THR A 69 3.92 0.71 -3.50
C THR A 69 3.01 -0.34 -2.89
N VAL A 70 1.79 0.05 -2.54
CA VAL A 70 0.80 -0.80 -1.89
C VAL A 70 -0.50 -0.75 -2.67
N LEU A 71 -1.07 -1.92 -2.96
CA LEU A 71 -2.40 -2.04 -3.53
C LEU A 71 -3.36 -2.52 -2.44
N PHE A 72 -4.30 -1.64 -2.05
CA PHE A 72 -5.39 -1.99 -1.15
C PHE A 72 -6.65 -2.33 -1.93
N LYS A 73 -7.38 -3.32 -1.45
CA LYS A 73 -8.77 -3.60 -1.83
C LYS A 73 -9.67 -3.31 -0.64
N THR A 74 -10.63 -2.41 -0.82
CA THR A 74 -11.65 -2.10 0.18
C THR A 74 -13.04 -2.22 -0.43
N TYR A 75 -14.07 -2.15 0.40
CA TYR A 75 -15.45 -2.38 0.00
C TYR A 75 -16.32 -1.20 0.38
N ARG A 76 -17.11 -0.74 -0.58
CA ARG A 76 -18.19 0.22 -0.36
C ARG A 76 -19.52 -0.51 -0.50
N PHE A 77 -20.25 -0.62 0.59
CA PHE A 77 -21.61 -1.16 0.58
C PHE A 77 -22.57 -0.10 0.04
N SER A 78 -23.46 -0.49 -0.87
CA SER A 78 -24.60 0.34 -1.29
C SER A 78 -25.80 -0.02 -0.42
N GLU A 79 -26.53 1.01 0.04
CA GLU A 79 -27.88 0.84 0.61
C GLU A 79 -28.87 0.36 -0.45
#